data_AF-A0A9J6BLV5-F1
#
_entry.id   AF-A0A9J6BLV5-F1
#
_cell.length_a   1.000
_cell.length_b   1.000
_cell.length_c   1.000
_cell.angle_alpha   90.00
_cell.angle_beta   90.00
_cell.angle_gamma   90.00
#
_symmetry.space_group_name_H-M   'P 1'
#
loop_
_entity.id
_entity.type
_entity.pdbx_description
1 polymer ?
#
loop_
_entity_poly.entity_id
_entity_poly.type
_entity_poly.pdbx_seq_one_letter_code
_entity_poly.pdbx_strand_id
1 'polypeptide(L)'
;MCKINEISSYLTPNSKENLDWLYFINKGFMNDSQVKSDEEEILIEDWKIFSKALELLENKSPRVVGDVLLLGFLYGYQHLYTMYSFGRIDSFKRGTKKDYQRYEQCLDLLGLYYGPGLLAMYISKYHENSTIVQAENFIREAINDVIIEFSKATDLDMPIKTDVINKLNHTFIVLGGLPQINDMKKMEELYSGIELKGDEKILETTIKLISYHNKIDNEPKSSWKYQVNGLSHLNNLKYIVEQNVLNVPFEYISYPYFHPNRSRFFNTATLFTEVVLTLNEGIKEHLKNNYDINYKLDYDSVELGYKNYLKWEKTNVEKTLPGFNLTNRQLYWLSFANSYFMKYHSNVSLYQLDALNVQFEYFHLWFKFRPEFREAFNCSEPTENEKKEFEVFVKKFYKGYRP
;
A
#
# COMPACT_ATOMS: atom_id res chain seq x y z
N MET A 1 5.21 -9.44 -22.78
CA MET A 1 4.60 -10.78 -22.77
C MET A 1 5.39 -11.65 -23.72
N CYS A 2 5.59 -12.92 -23.40
CA CYS A 2 6.24 -13.90 -24.27
C CYS A 2 5.55 -15.25 -24.09
N LYS A 3 5.57 -16.11 -25.12
CA LYS A 3 5.07 -17.48 -24.97
C LYS A 3 6.00 -18.31 -24.13
N ILE A 4 5.47 -19.33 -23.44
CA ILE A 4 6.27 -20.21 -22.58
C ILE A 4 7.34 -20.95 -23.38
N ASN A 5 7.00 -21.45 -24.57
CA ASN A 5 7.96 -22.13 -25.45
C ASN A 5 9.05 -21.21 -26.01
N GLU A 6 8.82 -19.89 -26.00
CA GLU A 6 9.80 -18.90 -26.44
C GLU A 6 10.80 -18.54 -25.34
N ILE A 7 10.53 -18.82 -24.06
CA ILE A 7 11.40 -18.41 -22.94
C ILE A 7 12.85 -18.88 -23.17
N SER A 8 13.02 -20.14 -23.56
CA SER A 8 14.34 -20.72 -23.81
C SER A 8 15.06 -20.10 -25.00
N SER A 9 14.33 -19.55 -25.98
CA SER A 9 14.93 -18.88 -27.14
C SER A 9 15.60 -17.54 -26.79
N TYR A 10 15.22 -16.96 -25.66
CA TYR A 10 15.83 -15.74 -25.14
C TYR A 10 17.01 -16.01 -24.19
N LEU A 11 17.34 -17.29 -23.94
CA LEU A 11 18.52 -17.67 -23.16
C LEU A 11 19.77 -17.69 -24.02
N THR A 12 20.93 -17.52 -23.39
CA THR A 12 22.21 -17.55 -24.11
C THR A 12 22.42 -18.92 -24.76
N PRO A 13 23.05 -19.01 -25.95
CA PRO A 13 23.24 -20.27 -26.70
C PRO A 13 23.97 -21.40 -25.98
N ASN A 14 24.51 -21.15 -24.79
CA ASN A 14 25.28 -22.09 -23.98
C ASN A 14 24.48 -22.67 -22.80
N SER A 15 23.16 -22.44 -22.71
CA SER A 15 22.33 -23.02 -21.65
C SER A 15 22.35 -24.55 -21.75
N LYS A 16 22.83 -25.20 -20.68
CA LYS A 16 23.12 -26.64 -20.67
C LYS A 16 21.89 -27.53 -20.44
N GLU A 17 20.73 -26.95 -20.12
CA GLU A 17 19.50 -27.70 -19.91
C GLU A 17 18.31 -26.95 -20.49
N ASN A 18 17.55 -27.62 -21.37
CA ASN A 18 16.19 -27.21 -21.70
C ASN A 18 15.32 -27.41 -20.45
N LEU A 19 15.22 -26.39 -19.60
CA LEU A 19 14.22 -26.34 -18.54
C LEU A 19 12.84 -26.54 -19.17
N ASP A 20 12.13 -27.57 -18.72
CA ASP A 20 10.73 -27.76 -19.08
C ASP A 20 9.91 -26.71 -18.33
N TRP A 21 9.74 -25.55 -18.96
CA TRP A 21 9.03 -24.41 -18.38
C TRP A 21 7.57 -24.73 -18.11
N LEU A 22 6.92 -25.51 -18.97
CA LEU A 22 5.54 -25.92 -18.77
C LEU A 22 5.40 -26.80 -17.52
N TYR A 23 6.30 -27.77 -17.35
CA TYR A 23 6.38 -28.58 -16.15
C TYR A 23 6.70 -27.74 -14.92
N PHE A 24 7.71 -26.87 -14.99
CA PHE A 24 8.13 -26.02 -13.88
C PHE A 24 7.01 -25.09 -13.41
N ILE A 25 6.27 -24.46 -14.33
CA ILE A 25 5.14 -23.59 -13.99
C ILE A 25 4.01 -24.38 -13.32
N ASN A 26 3.59 -25.50 -13.92
CA ASN A 26 2.48 -26.30 -13.39
C ASN A 26 2.83 -26.99 -12.05
N LYS A 27 4.07 -27.45 -11.87
CA LYS A 27 4.50 -28.10 -10.61
C LYS A 27 4.94 -27.13 -9.54
N GLY A 28 5.63 -26.05 -9.92
CA GLY A 28 6.25 -25.11 -9.00
C GLY A 28 5.30 -24.05 -8.47
N PHE A 29 4.33 -23.62 -9.27
CA PHE A 29 3.48 -22.47 -8.94
C PHE A 29 1.98 -22.75 -8.97
N MET A 30 1.52 -23.66 -9.83
CA MET A 30 0.09 -23.78 -10.12
C MET A 30 -0.41 -25.22 -10.07
N ASN A 31 -0.67 -25.76 -8.87
CA ASN A 31 -1.29 -27.08 -8.58
C ASN A 31 -1.91 -27.83 -9.79
N ASP A 32 -1.03 -28.32 -10.67
CA ASP A 32 -1.24 -29.15 -11.87
C ASP A 32 -2.35 -28.78 -12.89
N SER A 33 -2.90 -27.55 -12.94
CA SER A 33 -4.16 -27.38 -13.72
C SER A 33 -4.47 -26.04 -14.38
N GLN A 34 -3.60 -25.03 -14.36
CA GLN A 34 -3.93 -23.72 -14.95
C GLN A 34 -3.35 -23.49 -16.34
N VAL A 35 -2.09 -23.86 -16.57
CA VAL A 35 -1.42 -23.64 -17.87
C VAL A 35 -1.46 -24.93 -18.67
N LYS A 36 -2.29 -24.94 -19.71
CA LYS A 36 -2.58 -26.15 -20.52
C LYS A 36 -1.62 -26.32 -21.68
N SER A 37 -0.95 -25.24 -22.09
CA SER A 37 -0.08 -25.23 -23.27
C SER A 37 1.15 -24.34 -23.05
N ASP A 38 2.24 -24.70 -23.71
CA ASP A 38 3.45 -23.88 -23.81
C ASP A 38 3.30 -22.70 -24.81
N GLU A 39 2.18 -22.64 -25.52
CA GLU A 39 1.75 -21.51 -26.35
C GLU A 39 1.12 -20.36 -25.55
N GLU A 40 0.83 -20.57 -24.27
CA GLU A 40 0.26 -19.53 -23.42
C GLU A 40 1.28 -18.41 -23.15
N GLU A 41 0.79 -17.18 -23.06
CA GLU A 41 1.61 -16.00 -22.82
C GLU A 41 1.81 -15.76 -21.32
N ILE A 42 3.06 -15.45 -20.94
CA ILE A 42 3.41 -14.99 -19.61
C ILE A 42 3.94 -13.56 -19.66
N LEU A 43 3.71 -12.82 -18.56
CA LEU A 43 4.31 -11.51 -18.35
C LEU A 43 5.59 -11.67 -17.53
N ILE A 44 6.72 -11.24 -18.11
CA ILE A 44 7.99 -11.10 -17.39
C ILE A 44 8.17 -9.60 -17.13
N GLU A 45 8.00 -9.18 -15.88
CA GLU A 45 8.03 -7.77 -15.49
C GLU A 45 9.42 -7.14 -15.65
N ASP A 46 10.48 -7.87 -15.27
CA ASP A 46 11.87 -7.43 -15.41
C ASP A 46 12.71 -8.52 -16.10
N TRP A 47 12.83 -8.39 -17.42
CA TRP A 47 13.64 -9.29 -18.24
C TRP A 47 15.12 -9.33 -17.82
N LYS A 48 15.67 -8.20 -17.37
CA LYS A 48 17.09 -8.10 -17.01
C LYS A 48 17.37 -8.89 -15.73
N ILE A 49 16.50 -8.80 -14.73
CA ILE A 49 16.61 -9.61 -13.51
C ILE A 49 16.41 -11.08 -13.84
N PHE A 50 15.37 -11.41 -14.60
CA PHE A 50 15.03 -12.79 -14.96
C PHE A 50 16.17 -13.49 -15.71
N SER A 51 16.68 -12.87 -16.78
CA SER A 51 17.79 -13.41 -17.57
C SER A 51 19.07 -13.58 -16.74
N LYS A 52 19.38 -12.62 -15.85
CA LYS A 52 20.55 -12.74 -14.97
C LYS A 52 20.41 -13.86 -13.94
N ALA A 53 19.21 -14.07 -13.41
CA ALA A 53 18.94 -15.17 -12.49
C ALA A 53 19.16 -16.52 -13.18
N LEU A 54 18.73 -16.67 -14.43
CA LEU A 54 18.93 -17.91 -15.19
C LEU A 54 20.41 -18.16 -15.52
N GLU A 55 21.14 -17.12 -15.94
CA GLU A 55 22.59 -17.22 -16.13
C GLU A 55 23.29 -17.70 -14.85
N LEU A 56 22.85 -17.23 -13.68
CA LEU A 56 23.41 -17.66 -12.39
C LEU A 56 23.03 -19.10 -12.05
N LEU A 57 21.82 -19.54 -12.35
CA LEU A 57 21.38 -20.92 -12.09
C LEU A 57 22.16 -21.92 -12.94
N GLU A 58 22.40 -21.60 -14.22
CA GLU A 58 23.13 -22.48 -15.16
C GLU A 58 24.63 -22.59 -14.83
N ASN A 59 25.24 -21.52 -14.32
CA ASN A 59 26.67 -21.47 -14.05
C ASN A 59 27.06 -21.97 -12.64
N LYS A 60 26.10 -22.45 -11.84
CA LYS A 60 26.35 -22.93 -10.48
C LYS A 60 26.08 -24.43 -10.37
N SER A 61 26.87 -25.11 -9.53
CA SER A 61 26.64 -26.53 -9.27
C SER A 61 25.24 -26.75 -8.66
N PRO A 62 24.58 -27.88 -8.92
CA PRO A 62 23.28 -28.20 -8.32
C PRO A 62 23.25 -28.08 -6.79
N ARG A 63 24.38 -28.36 -6.13
CA ARG A 63 24.53 -28.16 -4.68
C ARG A 63 24.36 -26.71 -4.25
N VAL A 64 25.04 -25.78 -4.92
CA VAL A 64 24.95 -24.34 -4.60
C VAL A 64 23.54 -23.82 -4.86
N VAL A 65 22.91 -24.25 -5.96
CA VAL A 65 21.51 -23.91 -6.25
C VAL A 65 20.59 -24.45 -5.15
N GLY A 66 20.75 -25.71 -4.77
CA GLY A 66 19.99 -26.35 -3.69
C GLY A 66 20.18 -25.66 -2.34
N ASP A 67 21.41 -25.29 -1.97
CA ASP A 67 21.73 -24.59 -0.73
C ASP A 67 21.05 -23.21 -0.68
N VAL A 68 21.04 -22.47 -1.79
CA VAL A 68 20.37 -21.15 -1.90
C VAL A 68 18.85 -21.30 -1.82
N LEU A 69 18.27 -22.28 -2.53
CA LEU A 69 16.83 -22.55 -2.48
C LEU A 69 16.40 -22.96 -1.06
N LEU A 70 17.16 -23.83 -0.40
CA LEU A 70 16.92 -24.24 0.98
C LEU A 70 17.02 -23.05 1.94
N LEU A 71 18.04 -22.20 1.77
CA LEU A 71 18.18 -20.99 2.58
C LEU A 71 17.01 -20.02 2.36
N GLY A 72 16.56 -19.86 1.10
CA GLY A 72 15.38 -19.06 0.77
C GLY A 72 14.12 -19.58 1.45
N PHE A 73 13.90 -20.90 1.42
CA PHE A 73 12.81 -21.56 2.14
C PHE A 73 12.91 -21.35 3.66
N LEU A 74 14.07 -21.62 4.26
CA LEU A 74 14.29 -21.45 5.70
C LEU A 74 14.10 -20.00 6.13
N TYR A 75 14.53 -19.04 5.32
CA TYR A 75 14.35 -17.61 5.58
C TYR A 75 12.89 -17.17 5.42
N GLY A 76 12.19 -17.66 4.37
CA GLY A 76 10.79 -17.33 4.09
C GLY A 76 9.82 -17.84 5.16
N TYR A 77 10.14 -18.96 5.81
CA TYR A 77 9.33 -19.59 6.86
C TYR A 77 9.97 -19.51 8.25
N GLN A 78 10.97 -18.64 8.45
CA GLN A 78 11.71 -18.53 9.70
C GLN A 78 10.80 -18.23 10.92
N HIS A 79 9.67 -17.56 10.71
CA HIS A 79 8.64 -17.28 11.73
C HIS A 79 8.01 -18.54 12.31
N LEU A 80 8.09 -19.68 11.60
CA LEU A 80 7.48 -20.95 12.00
C LEU A 80 8.42 -21.88 12.77
N TYR A 81 9.73 -21.85 12.48
CA TYR A 81 10.66 -22.86 13.02
C TYR A 81 11.34 -22.44 14.31
N THR A 82 11.61 -21.14 14.48
CA THR A 82 12.24 -20.62 15.69
C THR A 82 11.63 -19.28 16.03
N MET A 83 10.50 -19.33 16.72
CA MET A 83 9.88 -18.12 17.32
C MET A 83 10.87 -17.30 18.18
N TYR A 84 11.95 -17.94 18.65
CA TYR A 84 13.08 -17.31 19.34
C TYR A 84 14.04 -16.53 18.40
N SER A 85 14.21 -16.94 17.14
CA SER A 85 15.06 -16.25 16.18
C SER A 85 14.29 -15.17 15.41
N PHE A 86 13.00 -15.39 15.10
CA PHE A 86 12.14 -14.40 14.45
C PHE A 86 12.05 -13.11 15.28
N GLY A 87 11.76 -13.24 16.58
CA GLY A 87 11.76 -12.10 17.51
C GLY A 87 13.08 -11.33 17.52
N ARG A 88 14.23 -12.02 17.47
CA ARG A 88 15.56 -11.39 17.48
C ARG A 88 15.95 -10.75 16.14
N ILE A 89 15.67 -11.40 15.01
CA ILE A 89 15.95 -10.86 13.68
C ILE A 89 15.05 -9.65 13.41
N ASP A 90 13.77 -9.74 13.78
CA ASP A 90 12.84 -8.62 13.64
C ASP A 90 13.20 -7.48 14.60
N SER A 91 13.56 -7.79 15.84
CA SER A 91 14.05 -6.78 16.80
C SER A 91 15.33 -6.11 16.31
N PHE A 92 16.26 -6.88 15.73
CA PHE A 92 17.46 -6.35 15.09
C PHE A 92 17.12 -5.42 13.91
N LYS A 93 16.24 -5.83 13.00
CA LYS A 93 15.79 -5.01 11.85
C LYS A 93 15.10 -3.72 12.29
N ARG A 94 14.33 -3.76 13.38
CA ARG A 94 13.60 -2.61 13.93
C ARG A 94 14.43 -1.78 14.92
N GLY A 95 15.63 -2.24 15.26
CA GLY A 95 16.49 -1.61 16.27
C GLY A 95 15.96 -1.70 17.71
N THR A 96 14.99 -2.59 17.98
CA THR A 96 14.44 -2.79 19.32
C THR A 96 15.30 -3.78 20.11
N LYS A 97 15.38 -3.57 21.43
CA LYS A 97 16.10 -4.49 22.35
C LYS A 97 15.19 -5.47 23.07
N LYS A 98 13.87 -5.33 22.91
CA LYS A 98 12.86 -6.12 23.60
C LYS A 98 12.36 -7.19 22.63
N ASP A 99 12.41 -8.44 23.09
CA ASP A 99 11.81 -9.55 22.37
C ASP A 99 10.30 -9.31 22.18
N TYR A 100 9.84 -9.56 20.97
CA TYR A 100 8.45 -9.42 20.56
C TYR A 100 7.55 -10.34 21.40
N GLN A 101 6.45 -9.82 21.98
CA GLN A 101 5.68 -10.60 22.94
C GLN A 101 4.97 -11.76 22.24
N ARG A 102 4.77 -12.87 22.97
CA ARG A 102 4.27 -14.11 22.37
C ARG A 102 2.90 -13.94 21.71
N TYR A 103 2.00 -13.20 22.33
CA TYR A 103 0.67 -12.99 21.75
C TYR A 103 0.75 -12.12 20.49
N GLU A 104 1.67 -11.15 20.41
CA GLU A 104 1.84 -10.28 19.23
C GLU A 104 2.33 -11.11 18.03
N GLN A 105 3.27 -12.02 18.26
CA GLN A 105 3.68 -13.01 17.24
C GLN A 105 2.49 -13.85 16.74
N CYS A 106 1.66 -14.33 17.66
CA CYS A 106 0.49 -15.12 17.29
C CYS A 106 -0.56 -14.28 16.52
N LEU A 107 -0.73 -13.01 16.88
CA LEU A 107 -1.62 -12.09 16.17
C LEU A 107 -1.10 -11.80 14.75
N ASP A 108 0.20 -11.63 14.57
CA ASP A 108 0.78 -11.47 13.24
C ASP A 108 0.51 -12.70 12.37
N LEU A 109 0.76 -13.92 12.90
CA LEU A 109 0.46 -15.16 12.19
C LEU A 109 -1.02 -15.27 11.81
N LEU A 110 -1.92 -14.88 12.72
CA LEU A 110 -3.35 -14.86 12.44
C LEU A 110 -3.70 -13.80 11.37
N GLY A 111 -3.08 -12.63 11.39
CA GLY A 111 -3.28 -11.62 10.34
C GLY A 111 -2.79 -12.10 8.96
N LEU A 112 -1.67 -12.81 8.93
CA LEU A 112 -1.07 -13.36 7.71
C LEU A 112 -1.91 -14.47 7.07
N TYR A 113 -2.51 -15.36 7.87
CA TYR A 113 -3.18 -16.58 7.37
C TYR A 113 -4.68 -16.65 7.66
N TYR A 114 -5.22 -15.69 8.39
CA TYR A 114 -6.63 -15.62 8.78
C TYR A 114 -7.15 -14.17 8.74
N GLY A 115 -6.51 -13.33 7.92
CA GLY A 115 -6.78 -11.90 7.78
C GLY A 115 -8.27 -11.57 7.64
N PRO A 116 -9.00 -12.15 6.68
CA PRO A 116 -10.44 -11.90 6.52
C PRO A 116 -11.26 -12.18 7.78
N GLY A 117 -11.00 -13.29 8.47
CA GLY A 117 -11.70 -13.67 9.69
C GLY A 117 -11.40 -12.71 10.85
N LEU A 118 -10.12 -12.37 11.05
CA LEU A 118 -9.71 -11.42 12.09
C LEU A 118 -10.31 -10.03 11.84
N LEU A 119 -10.34 -9.62 10.58
CA LEU A 119 -10.93 -8.36 10.15
C LEU A 119 -12.44 -8.34 10.42
N ALA A 120 -13.19 -9.38 10.05
CA ALA A 120 -14.63 -9.50 10.37
C ALA A 120 -14.91 -9.33 11.89
N MET A 121 -14.06 -9.96 12.72
CA MET A 121 -14.17 -9.84 14.19
C MET A 121 -13.87 -8.42 14.67
N TYR A 122 -12.88 -7.75 14.08
CA TYR A 122 -12.53 -6.38 14.46
C TYR A 122 -13.65 -5.40 14.11
N ILE A 123 -14.20 -5.49 12.89
CA ILE A 123 -15.26 -4.60 12.41
C ILE A 123 -16.51 -4.73 13.27
N SER A 124 -16.98 -5.96 13.44
CA SER A 124 -18.20 -6.26 14.19
C SER A 124 -18.14 -5.76 15.64
N LYS A 125 -16.93 -5.65 16.20
CA LYS A 125 -16.72 -5.20 17.57
C LYS A 125 -16.55 -3.68 17.70
N TYR A 126 -15.83 -3.04 16.77
CA TYR A 126 -15.34 -1.67 16.97
C TYR A 126 -15.94 -0.62 16.03
N HIS A 127 -16.65 -1.02 14.98
CA HIS A 127 -17.11 -0.07 13.96
C HIS A 127 -18.63 -0.05 13.81
N GLU A 128 -19.19 1.15 13.90
CA GLU A 128 -20.57 1.41 13.57
C GLU A 128 -20.72 1.67 12.05
N ASN A 129 -21.77 1.12 11.44
CA ASN A 129 -22.10 1.36 10.03
C ASN A 129 -22.21 2.86 9.69
N SER A 130 -22.65 3.69 10.64
CA SER A 130 -22.76 5.15 10.51
C SER A 130 -21.41 5.82 10.20
N THR A 131 -20.31 5.31 10.77
CA THR A 131 -18.95 5.85 10.57
C THR A 131 -18.45 5.51 9.18
N ILE A 132 -18.70 4.29 8.71
CA ILE A 132 -18.33 3.84 7.37
C ILE A 132 -19.01 4.70 6.30
N VAL A 133 -20.32 4.92 6.42
CA VAL A 133 -21.08 5.77 5.47
C VAL A 133 -20.55 7.20 5.43
N GLN A 134 -20.21 7.78 6.59
CA GLN A 134 -19.67 9.13 6.65
C GLN A 134 -18.26 9.23 6.07
N ALA A 135 -17.41 8.22 6.32
CA ALA A 135 -16.09 8.13 5.71
C ALA A 135 -16.20 8.00 4.18
N GLU A 136 -17.12 7.17 3.67
CA GLU A 136 -17.34 7.02 2.23
C GLU A 136 -17.73 8.34 1.56
N ASN A 137 -18.70 9.06 2.14
CA ASN A 137 -19.13 10.36 1.63
C ASN A 137 -17.97 11.37 1.60
N PHE A 138 -17.14 11.36 2.65
CA PHE A 138 -15.98 12.24 2.74
C PHE A 138 -14.89 11.87 1.71
N ILE A 139 -14.69 10.59 1.42
CA ILE A 139 -13.77 10.11 0.39
C ILE A 139 -14.29 10.47 -1.00
N ARG A 140 -15.60 10.34 -1.25
CA ARG A 140 -16.22 10.76 -2.52
C ARG A 140 -16.07 12.27 -2.74
N GLU A 141 -16.11 13.06 -1.69
CA GLU A 141 -15.80 14.48 -1.77
C GLU A 141 -14.36 14.73 -2.26
N ALA A 142 -13.38 13.99 -1.72
CA ALA A 142 -11.99 14.08 -2.19
C ALA A 142 -11.84 13.67 -3.66
N ILE A 143 -12.50 12.59 -4.09
CA ILE A 143 -12.51 12.16 -5.50
C ILE A 143 -13.05 13.29 -6.40
N ASN A 144 -14.16 13.91 -6.01
CA ASN A 144 -14.77 15.00 -6.78
C ASN A 144 -13.84 16.21 -6.89
N ASP A 145 -13.18 16.61 -5.80
CA ASP A 145 -12.23 17.73 -5.84
C ASP A 145 -11.01 17.40 -6.72
N VAL A 146 -10.51 16.16 -6.70
CA VAL A 146 -9.47 15.68 -7.63
C VAL A 146 -9.92 15.77 -9.08
N ILE A 147 -11.14 15.32 -9.40
CA ILE A 147 -11.70 15.42 -10.76
C ILE A 147 -11.76 16.89 -11.22
N ILE A 148 -12.23 17.77 -10.34
CA ILE A 148 -12.34 19.21 -10.63
C ILE A 148 -10.96 19.80 -10.92
N GLU A 149 -9.96 19.57 -10.07
CA GLU A 149 -8.62 20.11 -10.30
C GLU A 149 -7.96 19.48 -11.53
N PHE A 150 -8.04 18.17 -11.70
CA PHE A 150 -7.48 17.48 -12.86
C PHE A 150 -8.09 17.96 -14.18
N SER A 151 -9.39 18.28 -14.20
CA SER A 151 -10.07 18.78 -15.41
C SER A 151 -9.50 20.09 -15.95
N LYS A 152 -8.83 20.89 -15.09
CA LYS A 152 -8.21 22.18 -15.45
C LYS A 152 -6.89 22.03 -16.21
N ALA A 153 -6.31 20.82 -16.26
CA ALA A 153 -5.08 20.55 -17.00
C ALA A 153 -5.21 21.01 -18.46
N THR A 154 -4.34 21.90 -18.89
CA THR A 154 -4.33 22.47 -20.26
C THR A 154 -3.38 21.74 -21.21
N ASP A 155 -2.47 20.94 -20.67
CA ASP A 155 -1.40 20.25 -21.36
C ASP A 155 -1.71 18.78 -21.69
N LEU A 156 -2.93 18.32 -21.37
CA LEU A 156 -3.44 17.00 -21.74
C LEU A 156 -4.61 17.09 -22.73
N ASP A 157 -4.58 16.21 -23.73
CA ASP A 157 -5.64 16.11 -24.73
C ASP A 157 -6.97 15.68 -24.10
N MET A 158 -8.07 16.14 -24.71
CA MET A 158 -9.43 15.90 -24.20
C MET A 158 -9.79 14.41 -24.06
N PRO A 159 -9.41 13.49 -24.97
CA PRO A 159 -9.69 12.06 -24.79
C PRO A 159 -9.00 11.46 -23.56
N ILE A 160 -7.74 11.82 -23.30
CA ILE A 160 -6.96 11.34 -22.14
C ILE A 160 -7.60 11.86 -20.85
N LYS A 161 -7.96 13.15 -20.81
CA LYS A 161 -8.66 13.72 -19.65
C LYS A 161 -9.99 13.03 -19.38
N THR A 162 -10.76 12.77 -20.43
CA THR A 162 -12.05 12.09 -20.33
C THR A 162 -11.90 10.67 -19.80
N ASP A 163 -10.90 9.92 -20.26
CA ASP A 163 -10.61 8.57 -19.76
C ASP A 163 -10.29 8.57 -18.25
N VAL A 164 -9.36 9.42 -17.81
CA VAL A 164 -9.00 9.54 -16.38
C VAL A 164 -10.22 9.96 -15.54
N ILE A 165 -10.99 10.95 -15.99
CA ILE A 165 -12.19 11.41 -15.27
C ILE A 165 -13.24 10.29 -15.19
N ASN A 166 -13.46 9.55 -16.28
CA ASN A 166 -14.37 8.42 -16.28
C ASN A 166 -13.91 7.33 -15.31
N LYS A 167 -12.61 7.04 -15.26
CA LYS A 167 -12.04 6.09 -14.30
C LYS A 167 -12.29 6.54 -12.86
N LEU A 168 -11.98 7.80 -12.52
CA LEU A 168 -12.19 8.36 -11.18
C LEU A 168 -13.68 8.33 -10.77
N ASN A 169 -14.59 8.70 -11.67
CA ASN A 169 -16.04 8.65 -11.42
C ASN A 169 -16.55 7.23 -11.08
N HIS A 170 -15.92 6.20 -11.64
CA HIS A 170 -16.28 4.80 -11.42
C HIS A 170 -15.37 4.09 -10.42
N THR A 171 -14.59 4.83 -9.63
CA THR A 171 -13.72 4.24 -8.61
C THR A 171 -14.54 3.45 -7.59
N PHE A 172 -14.21 2.18 -7.43
CA PHE A 172 -14.77 1.33 -6.40
C PHE A 172 -14.02 1.55 -5.08
N ILE A 173 -14.74 1.96 -4.04
CA ILE A 173 -14.14 2.27 -2.74
C ILE A 173 -14.29 1.05 -1.83
N VAL A 174 -13.17 0.52 -1.34
CA VAL A 174 -13.15 -0.54 -0.32
C VAL A 174 -12.79 0.10 1.00
N LEU A 175 -13.75 0.15 1.94
CA LEU A 175 -13.58 0.78 3.25
C LEU A 175 -13.39 -0.27 4.33
N GLY A 176 -12.14 -0.40 4.74
CA GLY A 176 -11.67 -1.29 5.78
C GLY A 176 -11.75 -2.78 5.44
N GLY A 177 -12.56 -3.16 4.45
CA GLY A 177 -12.69 -4.51 3.94
C GLY A 177 -13.82 -4.58 2.93
N LEU A 178 -13.93 -5.70 2.24
CA LEU A 178 -15.06 -5.93 1.34
C LEU A 178 -16.35 -6.18 2.15
N PRO A 179 -17.53 -5.74 1.68
CA PRO A 179 -18.80 -5.93 2.39
C PRO A 179 -19.10 -7.38 2.80
N GLN A 180 -18.60 -8.34 2.02
CA GLN A 180 -18.68 -9.77 2.24
C GLN A 180 -18.08 -10.20 3.59
N ILE A 181 -17.10 -9.46 4.10
CA ILE A 181 -16.45 -9.72 5.40
C ILE A 181 -17.43 -9.52 6.57
N ASN A 182 -18.44 -8.66 6.39
CA ASN A 182 -19.48 -8.42 7.39
C ASN A 182 -20.63 -9.44 7.33
N ASP A 183 -20.62 -10.35 6.35
CA ASP A 183 -21.61 -11.43 6.22
C ASP A 183 -21.04 -12.72 6.82
N MET A 184 -21.53 -13.07 8.01
CA MET A 184 -21.08 -14.28 8.72
C MET A 184 -21.26 -15.55 7.89
N LYS A 185 -22.31 -15.65 7.04
CA LYS A 185 -22.50 -16.81 6.18
C LYS A 185 -21.42 -16.89 5.10
N LYS A 186 -21.00 -15.74 4.56
CA LYS A 186 -19.88 -15.70 3.62
C LYS A 186 -18.57 -16.04 4.31
N MET A 187 -18.35 -15.60 5.55
CA MET A 187 -17.15 -15.97 6.30
C MET A 187 -17.10 -17.48 6.60
N GLU A 188 -18.24 -18.09 6.95
CA GLU A 188 -18.37 -19.54 7.08
C GLU A 188 -18.12 -20.25 5.73
N GLU A 189 -18.69 -19.73 4.64
CA GLU A 189 -18.51 -20.30 3.30
C GLU A 189 -17.05 -20.22 2.85
N LEU A 190 -16.37 -19.09 3.12
CA LEU A 190 -14.94 -18.91 2.86
C LEU A 190 -14.22 -20.07 3.53
N TYR A 191 -14.25 -20.17 4.86
CA TYR A 191 -13.48 -21.14 5.64
C TYR A 191 -14.09 -22.56 5.73
N SER A 192 -15.15 -22.88 4.99
CA SER A 192 -15.85 -24.18 5.05
C SER A 192 -14.98 -25.41 4.74
N GLY A 193 -13.86 -25.22 4.04
CA GLY A 193 -12.95 -26.29 3.62
C GLY A 193 -11.74 -26.52 4.54
N ILE A 194 -11.67 -25.86 5.70
CA ILE A 194 -10.53 -25.99 6.61
C ILE A 194 -10.99 -26.26 8.06
N GLU A 195 -10.43 -27.31 8.66
CA GLU A 195 -10.64 -27.65 10.06
C GLU A 195 -9.33 -27.48 10.84
N LEU A 196 -9.38 -26.61 11.86
CA LEU A 196 -8.25 -26.34 12.76
C LEU A 196 -8.58 -26.90 14.14
N LYS A 197 -7.64 -27.63 14.75
CA LYS A 197 -7.81 -28.18 16.10
C LYS A 197 -6.90 -27.45 17.08
N GLY A 198 -7.39 -27.23 18.31
CA GLY A 198 -6.68 -26.44 19.32
C GLY A 198 -5.38 -27.08 19.85
N ASP A 199 -5.20 -28.39 19.64
CA ASP A 199 -4.03 -29.16 20.04
C ASP A 199 -3.03 -29.42 18.89
N GLU A 200 -3.30 -28.89 17.69
CA GLU A 200 -2.40 -29.02 16.55
C GLU A 200 -1.10 -28.23 16.74
N LYS A 201 -0.01 -28.74 16.15
CA LYS A 201 1.25 -28.02 16.11
C LYS A 201 1.10 -26.83 15.16
N ILE A 202 1.62 -25.67 15.57
CA ILE A 202 1.55 -24.43 14.78
C ILE A 202 2.02 -24.60 13.33
N LEU A 203 3.08 -25.38 13.10
CA LEU A 203 3.60 -25.64 11.74
C LEU A 203 2.57 -26.41 10.89
N GLU A 204 1.90 -27.41 11.46
CA GLU A 204 0.87 -28.19 10.77
C GLU A 204 -0.33 -27.30 10.44
N THR A 205 -0.80 -26.50 11.41
CA THR A 205 -1.86 -25.51 11.23
C THR A 205 -1.51 -24.49 10.14
N THR A 206 -0.29 -23.96 10.15
CA THR A 206 0.15 -22.98 9.15
C THR A 206 0.25 -23.58 7.75
N ILE A 207 0.79 -24.80 7.62
CA ILE A 207 0.84 -25.48 6.31
C ILE A 207 -0.57 -25.69 5.75
N LYS A 208 -1.53 -26.12 6.57
CA LYS A 208 -2.94 -26.23 6.15
C LYS A 208 -3.50 -24.91 5.66
N LEU A 209 -3.25 -23.82 6.38
CA LEU A 209 -3.72 -22.49 6.00
C LEU A 209 -3.09 -22.01 4.69
N ILE A 210 -1.77 -22.20 4.51
CA ILE A 210 -1.07 -21.89 3.25
C ILE A 210 -1.67 -22.68 2.09
N SER A 211 -1.82 -24.00 2.22
CA SER A 211 -2.41 -24.83 1.16
C SER A 211 -3.84 -24.39 0.83
N TYR A 212 -4.61 -23.99 1.83
CA TYR A 212 -5.96 -23.48 1.67
C TYR A 212 -5.99 -22.10 0.98
N HIS A 213 -5.10 -21.16 1.34
CA HIS A 213 -4.98 -19.87 0.66
C HIS A 213 -4.58 -20.03 -0.80
N ASN A 214 -3.59 -20.90 -1.09
CA ASN A 214 -3.21 -21.22 -2.47
C ASN A 214 -4.40 -21.76 -3.29
N LYS A 215 -5.35 -22.45 -2.66
CA LYS A 215 -6.58 -22.89 -3.33
C LYS A 215 -7.52 -21.73 -3.64
N ILE A 216 -7.67 -20.76 -2.72
CA ILE A 216 -8.49 -19.55 -2.95
C ILE A 216 -7.86 -18.66 -4.02
N ASP A 217 -6.53 -18.50 -3.99
CA ASP A 217 -5.80 -17.66 -4.96
C ASP A 217 -5.89 -18.22 -6.40
N ASN A 218 -6.24 -19.50 -6.53
CA ASN A 218 -6.53 -20.17 -7.80
C ASN A 218 -7.99 -20.00 -8.25
N GLU A 219 -8.87 -19.38 -7.46
CA GLU A 219 -10.20 -19.02 -7.94
C GLU A 219 -10.11 -17.90 -8.99
N PRO A 220 -11.12 -17.74 -9.87
CA PRO A 220 -11.16 -16.62 -10.80
C PRO A 220 -10.99 -15.30 -10.07
N LYS A 221 -10.22 -14.35 -10.64
CA LYS A 221 -10.02 -13.01 -10.03
C LYS A 221 -11.33 -12.24 -9.79
N SER A 222 -12.40 -12.60 -10.51
CA SER A 222 -13.75 -12.08 -10.33
C SER A 222 -14.51 -12.72 -9.15
N SER A 223 -14.02 -13.82 -8.58
CA SER A 223 -14.59 -14.45 -7.39
C SER A 223 -14.45 -13.52 -6.21
N TRP A 224 -15.54 -13.38 -5.45
CA TRP A 224 -15.52 -12.61 -4.21
C TRP A 224 -14.55 -13.19 -3.18
N LYS A 225 -14.28 -14.51 -3.20
CA LYS A 225 -13.33 -15.16 -2.29
C LYS A 225 -11.89 -14.74 -2.58
N TYR A 226 -11.52 -14.73 -3.86
CA TYR A 226 -10.23 -14.20 -4.31
C TYR A 226 -10.06 -12.74 -3.89
N GLN A 227 -11.08 -11.91 -4.13
CA GLN A 227 -11.04 -10.49 -3.78
C GLN A 227 -10.94 -10.27 -2.26
N VAL A 228 -11.71 -11.03 -1.45
CA VAL A 228 -11.64 -10.94 0.02
C VAL A 228 -10.28 -11.38 0.53
N ASN A 229 -9.73 -12.49 0.03
CA ASN A 229 -8.41 -12.96 0.43
C ASN A 229 -7.35 -11.91 0.08
N GLY A 230 -7.27 -11.49 -1.19
CA GLY A 230 -6.25 -10.56 -1.66
C GLY A 230 -6.32 -9.15 -1.05
N LEU A 231 -7.53 -8.57 -0.90
CA LEU A 231 -7.67 -7.20 -0.38
C LEU A 231 -7.59 -7.12 1.14
N SER A 232 -7.91 -8.20 1.86
CA SER A 232 -7.82 -8.21 3.34
C SER A 232 -6.39 -8.07 3.88
N HIS A 233 -5.39 -8.37 3.06
CA HIS A 233 -3.97 -8.22 3.42
C HIS A 233 -3.41 -6.82 3.08
N LEU A 234 -4.20 -5.96 2.44
CA LEU A 234 -3.78 -4.60 2.12
C LEU A 234 -3.95 -3.67 3.32
N ASN A 235 -2.90 -3.59 4.13
CA ASN A 235 -2.87 -2.73 5.32
C ASN A 235 -2.56 -1.25 5.01
N ASN A 236 -2.44 -0.89 3.72
CA ASN A 236 -2.09 0.45 3.28
C ASN A 236 -3.21 1.08 2.44
N LEU A 237 -3.37 2.40 2.57
CA LEU A 237 -4.16 3.19 1.64
C LEU A 237 -3.52 3.13 0.26
N LYS A 238 -4.22 2.56 -0.72
CA LYS A 238 -3.67 2.35 -2.07
C LYS A 238 -4.77 2.41 -3.12
N TYR A 239 -4.44 2.96 -4.28
CA TYR A 239 -5.25 2.86 -5.49
C TYR A 239 -4.70 1.75 -6.38
N ILE A 240 -5.53 0.76 -6.71
CA ILE A 240 -5.19 -0.37 -7.57
C ILE A 240 -5.68 -0.03 -8.97
N VAL A 241 -4.77 0.45 -9.81
CA VAL A 241 -5.08 1.04 -11.12
C VAL A 241 -5.79 0.04 -12.04
N GLU A 242 -5.36 -1.21 -12.05
CA GLU A 242 -5.90 -2.26 -12.92
C GLU A 242 -7.35 -2.62 -12.57
N GLN A 243 -7.71 -2.50 -11.29
CA GLN A 243 -9.03 -2.86 -10.78
C GLN A 243 -9.94 -1.65 -10.60
N ASN A 244 -9.41 -0.44 -10.75
CA ASN A 244 -10.10 0.82 -10.42
C ASN A 244 -10.63 0.83 -8.97
N VAL A 245 -9.81 0.33 -8.03
CA VAL A 245 -10.17 0.19 -6.61
C VAL A 245 -9.35 1.14 -5.75
N LEU A 246 -10.03 1.95 -4.93
CA LEU A 246 -9.41 2.68 -3.83
C LEU A 246 -9.59 1.86 -2.54
N ASN A 247 -8.52 1.22 -2.07
CA ASN A 247 -8.50 0.51 -0.80
C ASN A 247 -8.14 1.47 0.34
N VAL A 248 -9.05 1.66 1.28
CA VAL A 248 -8.88 2.50 2.47
C VAL A 248 -9.01 1.60 3.72
N PRO A 249 -7.91 1.21 4.37
CA PRO A 249 -7.94 0.35 5.56
C PRO A 249 -8.72 0.96 6.74
N PHE A 250 -9.11 0.14 7.73
CA PHE A 250 -9.90 0.60 8.89
C PHE A 250 -9.17 1.67 9.73
N GLU A 251 -7.85 1.59 9.76
CA GLU A 251 -6.98 2.51 10.47
C GLU A 251 -7.17 3.95 9.96
N TYR A 252 -7.43 4.12 8.66
CA TYR A 252 -7.64 5.43 8.02
C TYR A 252 -9.04 6.00 8.27
N ILE A 253 -10.01 5.16 8.59
CA ILE A 253 -11.37 5.58 8.99
C ILE A 253 -11.56 5.62 10.51
N SER A 254 -10.43 5.67 11.24
CA SER A 254 -10.34 5.73 12.70
C SER A 254 -9.45 6.89 13.13
N TYR A 255 -9.41 7.19 14.45
CA TYR A 255 -8.40 8.12 14.97
C TYR A 255 -6.97 7.61 14.69
N PRO A 256 -6.02 8.49 14.32
CA PRO A 256 -6.13 9.94 14.22
C PRO A 256 -6.51 10.47 12.82
N TYR A 257 -6.88 9.62 11.86
CA TYR A 257 -7.13 10.01 10.46
C TYR A 257 -8.56 10.47 10.19
N PHE A 258 -9.54 9.84 10.81
CA PHE A 258 -10.94 10.22 10.61
C PHE A 258 -11.79 9.88 11.82
N HIS A 259 -12.68 10.81 12.15
CA HIS A 259 -13.80 10.51 13.01
C HIS A 259 -14.96 11.47 12.70
N PRO A 260 -16.20 10.98 12.59
CA PRO A 260 -17.33 11.82 12.19
C PRO A 260 -17.60 12.98 13.16
N ASN A 261 -17.38 12.75 14.46
CA ASN A 261 -17.62 13.75 15.51
C ASN A 261 -16.40 14.66 15.80
N ARG A 262 -15.35 14.59 14.96
CA ARG A 262 -14.15 15.42 15.12
C ARG A 262 -14.24 16.66 14.23
N SER A 263 -13.53 17.72 14.63
CA SER A 263 -13.41 18.93 13.80
C SER A 263 -12.96 18.60 12.38
N ARG A 264 -13.59 19.24 11.40
CA ARG A 264 -13.38 19.08 9.97
C ARG A 264 -11.94 19.33 9.55
N PHE A 265 -11.26 20.31 10.16
CA PHE A 265 -9.85 20.57 9.83
C PHE A 265 -8.97 19.33 10.08
N PHE A 266 -9.27 18.51 11.09
CA PHE A 266 -8.51 17.29 11.36
C PHE A 266 -8.72 16.24 10.27
N ASN A 267 -9.98 15.92 9.95
CA ASN A 267 -10.32 14.93 8.93
C ASN A 267 -9.77 15.34 7.56
N THR A 268 -9.79 16.64 7.25
CA THR A 268 -9.29 17.17 5.98
C THR A 268 -7.76 17.17 5.91
N ALA A 269 -7.09 17.50 7.01
CA ALA A 269 -5.63 17.47 7.09
C ALA A 269 -5.04 16.06 7.08
N THR A 270 -5.85 15.03 7.33
CA THR A 270 -5.39 13.65 7.43
C THR A 270 -6.03 12.79 6.35
N LEU A 271 -7.16 12.11 6.61
CA LEU A 271 -7.77 11.17 5.65
C LEU A 271 -7.96 11.77 4.25
N PHE A 272 -8.50 13.00 4.13
CA PHE A 272 -8.71 13.62 2.81
C PHE A 272 -7.38 13.79 2.05
N THR A 273 -6.36 14.30 2.74
CA THR A 273 -5.05 14.55 2.14
C THR A 273 -4.38 13.24 1.71
N GLU A 274 -4.47 12.19 2.52
CA GLU A 274 -3.95 10.86 2.17
C GLU A 274 -4.69 10.27 0.96
N VAL A 275 -6.02 10.39 0.92
CA VAL A 275 -6.83 9.93 -0.22
C VAL A 275 -6.47 10.66 -1.50
N VAL A 276 -6.33 11.99 -1.46
CA VAL A 276 -5.91 12.78 -2.63
C VAL A 276 -4.51 12.36 -3.08
N LEU A 277 -3.58 12.13 -2.15
CA LEU A 277 -2.23 11.67 -2.48
C LEU A 277 -2.29 10.32 -3.24
N THR A 278 -3.03 9.37 -2.70
CA THR A 278 -3.21 8.04 -3.30
C THR A 278 -3.89 8.09 -4.67
N LEU A 279 -4.91 8.93 -4.85
CA LEU A 279 -5.55 9.14 -6.15
C LEU A 279 -4.58 9.76 -7.15
N ASN A 280 -3.79 10.76 -6.73
CA ASN A 280 -2.79 11.41 -7.56
C ASN A 280 -1.71 10.42 -8.04
N GLU A 281 -1.27 9.50 -7.19
CA GLU A 281 -0.38 8.40 -7.58
C GLU A 281 -1.04 7.47 -8.59
N GLY A 282 -2.29 7.07 -8.34
CA GLY A 282 -3.07 6.25 -9.26
C GLY A 282 -3.28 6.89 -10.64
N ILE A 283 -3.50 8.20 -10.70
CA ILE A 283 -3.60 8.96 -11.96
C ILE A 283 -2.26 8.91 -12.71
N LYS A 284 -1.14 9.17 -12.03
CA LYS A 284 0.20 9.14 -12.66
C LYS A 284 0.54 7.75 -13.19
N GLU A 285 0.23 6.71 -12.42
CA GLU A 285 0.44 5.32 -12.83
C GLU A 285 -0.46 4.96 -14.03
N HIS A 286 -1.74 5.35 -14.02
CA HIS A 286 -2.64 5.15 -15.15
C HIS A 286 -2.13 5.84 -16.42
N LEU A 287 -1.69 7.10 -16.31
CA LEU A 287 -1.15 7.87 -17.43
C LEU A 287 0.13 7.25 -17.98
N LYS A 288 1.02 6.79 -17.11
CA LYS A 288 2.24 6.08 -17.50
C LYS A 288 1.93 4.76 -18.19
N ASN A 289 1.04 3.93 -17.62
CA ASN A 289 0.78 2.58 -18.11
C ASN A 289 -0.01 2.56 -19.43
N ASN A 290 -0.92 3.50 -19.64
CA ASN A 290 -1.80 3.51 -20.81
C ASN A 290 -1.36 4.47 -21.92
N TYR A 291 -0.55 5.48 -21.60
CA TYR A 291 -0.18 6.54 -22.55
C TYR A 291 1.32 6.84 -22.58
N ASP A 292 2.15 6.18 -21.74
CA ASP A 292 3.58 6.47 -21.56
C ASP A 292 3.84 7.94 -21.16
N ILE A 293 2.92 8.54 -20.42
CA ILE A 293 3.00 9.94 -19.96
C ILE A 293 3.46 9.98 -18.51
N ASN A 294 4.65 10.54 -18.27
CA ASN A 294 5.11 10.89 -16.93
C ASN A 294 4.57 12.28 -16.53
N TYR A 295 3.31 12.32 -16.08
CA TYR A 295 2.61 13.55 -15.79
C TYR A 295 2.93 14.12 -14.40
N LYS A 296 3.14 15.43 -14.33
CA LYS A 296 3.23 16.17 -13.06
C LYS A 296 1.95 16.96 -12.87
N LEU A 297 1.21 16.67 -11.81
CA LEU A 297 0.01 17.41 -11.44
C LEU A 297 0.39 18.84 -10.98
N ASP A 298 -0.44 19.81 -11.35
CA ASP A 298 -0.30 21.22 -10.99
C ASP A 298 -0.74 21.55 -9.55
N TYR A 299 -1.24 20.55 -8.83
CA TYR A 299 -1.64 20.65 -7.43
C TYR A 299 -1.03 19.47 -6.66
N ASP A 300 -0.90 19.65 -5.35
CA ASP A 300 -0.61 18.53 -4.43
C ASP A 300 -1.77 18.28 -3.46
N SER A 301 -1.66 17.17 -2.73
CA SER A 301 -2.71 16.69 -1.86
C SER A 301 -3.00 17.60 -0.67
N VAL A 302 -1.99 18.29 -0.16
CA VAL A 302 -2.12 19.13 1.04
C VAL A 302 -2.72 20.47 0.67
N GLU A 303 -2.29 21.04 -0.45
CA GLU A 303 -2.90 22.22 -1.04
C GLU A 303 -4.39 21.99 -1.33
N LEU A 304 -4.73 20.87 -1.98
CA LEU A 304 -6.12 20.55 -2.30
C LEU A 304 -6.95 20.29 -1.04
N GLY A 305 -6.39 19.59 -0.04
CA GLY A 305 -7.03 19.41 1.26
C GLY A 305 -7.30 20.75 1.97
N TYR A 306 -6.35 21.69 1.97
CA TYR A 306 -6.56 22.99 2.60
C TYR A 306 -7.62 23.81 1.85
N LYS A 307 -7.59 23.81 0.50
CA LYS A 307 -8.63 24.45 -0.32
C LYS A 307 -10.02 23.86 -0.04
N ASN A 308 -10.13 22.54 0.11
CA ASN A 308 -11.38 21.89 0.51
C ASN A 308 -11.86 22.41 1.88
N TYR A 309 -10.96 22.47 2.87
CA TYR A 309 -11.29 22.98 4.20
C TYR A 309 -11.79 24.42 4.14
N LEU A 310 -11.07 25.31 3.45
CA LEU A 310 -11.46 26.71 3.29
C LEU A 310 -12.82 26.87 2.57
N LYS A 311 -13.11 26.01 1.58
CA LYS A 311 -14.41 25.98 0.90
C LYS A 311 -15.53 25.60 1.87
N TRP A 312 -15.30 24.60 2.72
CA TRP A 312 -16.26 24.17 3.74
C TRP A 312 -16.48 25.24 4.83
N GLU A 313 -15.40 25.89 5.30
CA GLU A 313 -15.44 26.94 6.33
C GLU A 313 -16.29 28.16 5.91
N LYS A 314 -16.41 28.45 4.60
CA LYS A 314 -17.22 29.57 4.11
C LYS A 314 -18.71 29.46 4.46
N THR A 315 -19.23 28.24 4.59
CA THR A 315 -20.66 27.99 4.84
C THR A 315 -20.91 27.31 6.19
N ASN A 316 -19.87 26.97 6.93
CA ASN A 316 -19.95 26.24 8.19
C ASN A 316 -19.10 26.94 9.25
N VAL A 317 -19.65 27.08 10.46
CA VAL A 317 -18.91 27.65 11.60
C VAL A 317 -18.41 26.52 12.48
N GLU A 318 -17.09 26.44 12.63
CA GLU A 318 -16.41 25.44 13.45
C GLU A 318 -15.81 26.07 14.70
N LYS A 319 -16.06 25.46 15.87
CA LYS A 319 -15.49 25.93 17.14
C LYS A 319 -14.00 25.60 17.20
N THR A 320 -13.21 26.54 17.70
CA THR A 320 -11.79 26.32 18.02
C THR A 320 -11.64 25.35 19.18
N LEU A 321 -10.50 24.66 19.25
CA LEU A 321 -10.22 23.73 20.34
C LEU A 321 -10.00 24.48 21.66
N PRO A 322 -10.64 24.05 22.76
CA PRO A 322 -10.40 24.66 24.07
C PRO A 322 -8.95 24.44 24.50
N GLY A 323 -8.33 25.46 25.10
CA GLY A 323 -6.95 25.39 25.60
C GLY A 323 -5.86 25.61 24.54
N PHE A 324 -6.22 25.81 23.26
CA PHE A 324 -5.29 26.16 22.20
C PHE A 324 -5.56 27.59 21.71
N ASN A 325 -4.54 28.45 21.76
CA ASN A 325 -4.62 29.80 21.18
C ASN A 325 -4.26 29.76 19.68
N LEU A 326 -4.96 28.92 18.92
CA LEU A 326 -4.74 28.71 17.48
C LEU A 326 -6.08 28.76 16.73
N THR A 327 -6.06 29.28 15.52
CA THR A 327 -7.23 29.26 14.62
C THR A 327 -7.42 27.86 14.03
N ASN A 328 -8.63 27.54 13.53
CA ASN A 328 -8.86 26.25 12.88
C ASN A 328 -7.97 26.04 11.64
N ARG A 329 -7.64 27.12 10.91
CA ARG A 329 -6.69 27.10 9.79
C ARG A 329 -5.27 26.72 10.24
N GLN A 330 -4.80 27.27 11.36
CA GLN A 330 -3.52 26.85 11.95
C GLN A 330 -3.57 25.40 12.44
N LEU A 331 -4.69 25.00 13.02
CA LEU A 331 -4.90 23.64 13.48
C LEU A 331 -4.94 22.62 12.34
N TYR A 332 -5.43 22.98 11.13
CA TYR A 332 -5.31 22.13 9.94
C TYR A 332 -3.85 21.73 9.70
N TRP A 333 -2.94 22.71 9.61
CA TRP A 333 -1.53 22.46 9.32
C TRP A 333 -0.83 21.69 10.44
N LEU A 334 -1.17 22.00 11.70
CA LEU A 334 -0.65 21.23 12.85
C LEU A 334 -1.16 19.78 12.83
N SER A 335 -2.40 19.56 12.39
CA SER A 335 -2.99 18.23 12.27
C SER A 335 -2.29 17.40 11.20
N PHE A 336 -2.03 18.01 10.04
CA PHE A 336 -1.23 17.40 8.99
C PHE A 336 0.18 17.08 9.50
N ALA A 337 0.87 18.03 10.14
CA ALA A 337 2.20 17.76 10.69
C ALA A 337 2.21 16.60 11.70
N ASN A 338 1.19 16.51 12.54
CA ASN A 338 1.07 15.45 13.54
C ASN A 338 0.85 14.05 12.95
N SER A 339 0.23 13.91 11.77
CA SER A 339 0.06 12.59 11.14
C SER A 339 1.38 12.01 10.62
N TYR A 340 2.41 12.83 10.48
CA TYR A 340 3.76 12.42 10.05
C TYR A 340 4.76 12.35 11.22
N PHE A 341 4.31 12.56 12.46
CA PHE A 341 5.21 12.53 13.62
C PHE A 341 5.60 11.09 13.97
N MET A 342 6.80 10.68 13.51
CA MET A 342 7.36 9.36 13.79
C MET A 342 8.77 9.50 14.36
N LYS A 343 9.14 8.58 15.28
CA LYS A 343 10.50 8.48 15.80
C LYS A 343 11.05 7.10 15.51
N TYR A 344 12.22 7.05 14.89
CA TYR A 344 12.90 5.80 14.54
C TYR A 344 14.05 5.52 15.50
N HIS A 345 14.36 4.24 15.71
CA HIS A 345 15.60 3.84 16.36
C HIS A 345 16.77 4.05 15.39
N SER A 346 17.93 4.46 15.90
CA SER A 346 19.17 4.65 15.12
C SER A 346 19.67 3.39 14.42
N ASN A 347 19.13 2.22 14.80
CA ASN A 347 19.52 0.91 14.30
C ASN A 347 18.47 0.31 13.35
N VAL A 348 17.38 1.04 13.01
CA VAL A 348 16.51 0.66 11.89
C VAL A 348 17.36 0.62 10.63
N SER A 349 17.05 -0.27 9.67
CA SER A 349 17.86 -0.46 8.47
C SER A 349 18.32 0.88 7.85
N LEU A 350 19.64 1.00 7.57
CA LEU A 350 20.28 2.23 7.07
C LEU A 350 19.54 2.82 5.84
N TYR A 351 18.98 1.96 4.98
CA TYR A 351 18.19 2.35 3.82
C TYR A 351 16.91 3.14 4.17
N GLN A 352 16.22 2.80 5.26
CA GLN A 352 15.05 3.55 5.72
C GLN A 352 15.49 4.85 6.41
N LEU A 353 16.59 4.83 7.15
CA LEU A 353 17.09 6.01 7.87
C LEU A 353 17.51 7.14 6.92
N ASP A 354 18.19 6.85 5.80
CA ASP A 354 18.65 7.91 4.90
C ASP A 354 17.49 8.65 4.21
N ALA A 355 16.44 7.94 3.79
CA ALA A 355 15.28 8.56 3.17
C ALA A 355 14.42 9.34 4.19
N LEU A 356 14.24 8.80 5.40
CA LEU A 356 13.41 9.40 6.45
C LEU A 356 14.10 10.58 7.14
N ASN A 357 15.41 10.50 7.42
CA ASN A 357 16.16 11.61 8.02
C ASN A 357 16.10 12.87 7.15
N VAL A 358 16.16 12.71 5.81
CA VAL A 358 16.00 13.82 4.86
C VAL A 358 14.59 14.41 4.91
N GLN A 359 13.53 13.60 5.14
CA GLN A 359 12.16 14.15 5.30
C GLN A 359 12.04 15.02 6.55
N PHE A 360 12.53 14.56 7.71
CA PHE A 360 12.34 15.26 8.98
C PHE A 360 13.20 16.52 9.11
N GLU A 361 14.43 16.49 8.62
CA GLU A 361 15.34 17.65 8.71
C GLU A 361 14.79 18.87 7.96
N TYR A 362 14.06 18.65 6.85
CA TYR A 362 13.60 19.72 5.96
C TYR A 362 12.08 19.91 5.95
N PHE A 363 11.32 19.21 6.80
CA PHE A 363 9.86 19.32 6.87
C PHE A 363 9.39 20.74 7.19
N HIS A 364 10.16 21.46 8.03
CA HIS A 364 9.90 22.86 8.35
C HIS A 364 10.09 23.79 7.13
N LEU A 365 11.08 23.53 6.28
CA LEU A 365 11.25 24.26 5.02
C LEU A 365 10.07 23.97 4.11
N TRP A 366 9.67 22.70 3.97
CA TRP A 366 8.53 22.34 3.12
C TRP A 366 7.25 23.13 3.46
N PHE A 367 6.93 23.34 4.74
CA PHE A 367 5.81 24.23 5.13
C PHE A 367 6.04 25.69 4.75
N LYS A 368 7.26 26.22 4.96
CA LYS A 368 7.58 27.62 4.66
C LYS A 368 7.47 27.95 3.17
N PHE A 369 7.61 26.96 2.30
CA PHE A 369 7.44 27.11 0.85
C PHE A 369 5.98 27.07 0.38
N ARG A 370 5.00 26.87 1.27
CA ARG A 370 3.57 26.87 0.95
C ARG A 370 2.94 28.23 1.26
N PRO A 371 2.44 28.96 0.25
CA PRO A 371 1.77 30.24 0.45
C PRO A 371 0.64 30.18 1.48
N GLU A 372 -0.15 29.11 1.44
CA GLU A 372 -1.31 28.88 2.29
C GLU A 372 -0.94 28.69 3.76
N PHE A 373 0.17 27.98 4.03
CA PHE A 373 0.71 27.83 5.37
C PHE A 373 1.19 29.18 5.90
N ARG A 374 1.92 29.94 5.07
CA ARG A 374 2.42 31.25 5.47
C ARG A 374 1.30 32.24 5.76
N GLU A 375 0.22 32.21 4.99
CA GLU A 375 -0.97 33.00 5.25
C GLU A 375 -1.57 32.63 6.63
N ALA A 376 -1.73 31.34 6.91
CA ALA A 376 -2.32 30.87 8.17
C ALA A 376 -1.50 31.22 9.42
N PHE A 377 -0.17 31.28 9.31
CA PHE A 377 0.75 31.58 10.42
C PHE A 377 1.37 32.98 10.38
N ASN A 378 1.00 33.80 9.40
CA ASN A 378 1.60 35.11 9.14
C ASN A 378 3.15 35.05 9.02
N CYS A 379 3.65 34.04 8.30
CA CYS A 379 5.08 33.83 8.08
C CYS A 379 5.61 34.70 6.91
N SER A 380 6.87 35.12 7.01
CA SER A 380 7.57 35.80 5.91
C SER A 380 7.91 34.87 4.74
N GLU A 381 8.14 35.47 3.57
CA GLU A 381 8.69 34.79 2.40
C GLU A 381 10.03 34.08 2.73
N PRO A 382 10.29 32.87 2.17
CA PRO A 382 11.58 32.22 2.27
C PRO A 382 12.71 33.12 1.76
N THR A 383 13.78 33.18 2.54
CA THR A 383 15.02 33.84 2.16
C THR A 383 15.70 33.11 1.01
N GLU A 384 16.61 33.78 0.30
CA GLU A 384 17.35 33.15 -0.80
C GLU A 384 18.21 31.96 -0.33
N ASN A 385 18.68 31.98 0.92
CA ASN A 385 19.40 30.84 1.49
C ASN A 385 18.47 29.64 1.71
N GLU A 386 17.27 29.86 2.27
CA GLU A 386 16.27 28.80 2.47
C GLU A 386 15.79 28.20 1.14
N LYS A 387 15.74 29.00 0.06
CA LYS A 387 15.46 28.49 -1.31
C LYS A 387 16.53 27.52 -1.77
N LYS A 388 17.80 27.87 -1.60
CA LYS A 388 18.92 26.98 -1.95
C LYS A 388 18.92 25.69 -1.12
N GLU A 389 18.66 25.81 0.18
CA GLU A 389 18.52 24.65 1.07
C GLU A 389 17.35 23.74 0.64
N PHE A 390 16.20 24.33 0.29
CA PHE A 390 15.05 23.58 -0.20
C PHE A 390 15.32 22.88 -1.55
N GLU A 391 16.05 23.52 -2.47
CA GLU A 391 16.47 22.86 -3.71
C GLU A 391 17.38 21.66 -3.46
N VAL A 392 18.30 21.77 -2.50
CA VAL A 392 19.17 20.66 -2.08
C VAL A 392 18.32 19.54 -1.47
N PHE A 393 17.37 19.88 -0.62
CA PHE A 393 16.40 18.93 -0.07
C PHE A 393 15.67 18.18 -1.17
N VAL A 394 15.03 18.87 -2.12
CA VAL A 394 14.32 18.27 -3.26
C VAL A 394 15.25 17.32 -4.02
N LYS A 395 16.47 17.75 -4.36
CA LYS A 395 17.45 16.92 -5.09
C LYS A 395 17.88 15.67 -4.31
N LYS A 396 18.02 15.75 -2.99
CA LYS A 396 18.38 14.60 -2.15
C LYS A 396 17.18 13.67 -1.95
N PHE A 397 16.02 14.24 -1.65
CA PHE A 397 14.79 13.51 -1.38
C PHE A 397 14.37 12.65 -2.59
N TYR A 398 14.35 13.23 -3.79
CA TYR A 398 13.98 12.49 -5.01
C TYR A 398 15.05 11.50 -5.51
N LYS A 399 16.31 11.63 -5.06
CA LYS A 399 17.36 10.63 -5.36
C LYS A 399 17.34 9.45 -4.40
N GLY A 400 16.90 9.64 -3.16
CA GLY A 400 16.83 8.58 -2.13
C GLY A 400 15.55 7.74 -2.17
N TYR A 401 14.50 8.21 -2.85
CA TYR A 401 13.20 7.55 -2.95
C TYR A 401 13.00 6.79 -4.27
N ARG A 402 14.03 6.10 -4.76
CA ARG A 402 13.85 5.02 -5.74
C ARG A 402 13.90 3.68 -4.99
N PRO A 403 12.77 2.95 -4.91
CA PRO A 403 12.82 1.50 -4.69
C PRO A 403 13.72 0.83 -5.73
#